data_AF-A0A933M078-F1
#
_entry.id   AF-A0A933M078-F1
#
_cell.length_a   1.000
_cell.length_b   1.000
_cell.length_c   1.000
_cell.angle_alpha   90.00
_cell.angle_beta   90.00
_cell.angle_gamma   90.00
#
_symmetry.space_group_name_H-M   'P 1'
#
loop_
_entity.id
_entity.type
_entity.pdbx_description
1 polymer ?
#
loop_
_entity_poly.entity_id
_entity_poly.type
_entity_poly.pdbx_seq_one_letter_code
_entity_poly.pdbx_strand_id
1 'polypeptide(L)'
;MSDFINKDYPKRIKHRIRELAGKAYERELSLCLQQLDGDFSEWRRGFITTFELVECIHNFHDKRSRELYKQYQLGEFDAAVANALAASILSEEEVEIEVKSALKNLIGMATDRTQ
;
A
#
# COMPACT_ATOMS: atom_id res chain seq x y z
N MET A 1 15.14 -17.95 14.52
CA MET A 1 15.71 -16.59 14.60
C MET A 1 15.91 -16.17 13.16
N SER A 2 15.01 -15.35 12.63
CA SER A 2 15.10 -14.88 11.25
C SER A 2 16.23 -13.86 11.21
N ASP A 3 17.29 -14.16 10.46
CA ASP A 3 18.27 -13.17 10.06
C ASP A 3 17.53 -12.05 9.34
N PHE A 4 17.20 -10.99 10.07
CA PHE A 4 16.78 -9.73 9.47
C PHE A 4 17.94 -9.32 8.57
N ILE A 5 17.76 -9.48 7.26
CA ILE A 5 18.61 -8.82 6.27
C ILE A 5 18.36 -7.33 6.50
N ASN A 6 19.10 -6.75 7.43
CA ASN A 6 19.16 -5.31 7.63
C ASN A 6 19.90 -4.78 6.41
N LYS A 7 19.16 -4.56 5.31
CA LYS A 7 19.75 -4.01 4.09
C LYS A 7 20.35 -2.67 4.44
N ASP A 8 21.67 -2.58 4.31
CA ASP A 8 22.38 -1.41 4.77
C ASP A 8 22.37 -0.31 3.71
N TYR A 9 21.17 0.25 3.49
CA TYR A 9 20.99 1.43 2.68
C TYR A 9 21.63 2.66 3.35
N PRO A 10 22.19 3.61 2.58
CA PRO A 10 22.61 4.89 3.12
C PRO A 10 21.46 5.57 3.89
N LYS A 11 21.78 6.30 4.98
CA LYS A 11 20.78 6.94 5.85
C LYS A 11 19.75 7.78 5.06
N ARG A 12 20.19 8.51 4.02
CA ARG A 12 19.27 9.28 3.15
C ARG A 12 18.27 8.38 2.42
N ILE A 13 18.72 7.23 1.92
CA ILE A 13 17.89 6.28 1.17
C ILE A 13 16.91 5.59 2.13
N LYS A 14 17.36 5.18 3.34
CA LYS A 14 16.46 4.66 4.39
C LYS A 14 15.37 5.66 4.75
N HIS A 15 15.72 6.94 4.89
CA HIS A 15 14.76 8.00 5.17
C HIS A 15 13.74 8.13 4.03
N ARG A 16 14.23 8.20 2.79
CA ARG A 16 13.37 8.37 1.63
C ARG A 16 12.41 7.20 1.41
N ILE A 17 12.88 5.98 1.61
CA ILE A 17 12.04 4.77 1.56
C ILE A 17 10.87 4.87 2.56
N ARG A 18 11.11 5.36 3.78
CA ARG A 18 10.04 5.52 4.78
C ARG A 18 9.02 6.59 4.38
N GLU A 19 9.47 7.71 3.83
CA GLU A 19 8.57 8.76 3.35
C GLU A 19 7.68 8.25 2.21
N LEU A 20 8.28 7.55 1.25
CA LEU A 20 7.55 6.96 0.12
C LEU A 20 6.57 5.88 0.59
N ALA A 21 6.96 5.05 1.57
CA ALA A 21 6.06 4.07 2.17
C ALA A 21 4.86 4.73 2.86
N GLY A 22 5.09 5.82 3.62
CA GLY A 22 4.00 6.58 4.23
C GLY A 22 3.04 7.17 3.20
N LYS A 23 3.59 7.76 2.12
CA LYS A 23 2.80 8.32 1.02
C LYS A 23 1.99 7.27 0.27
N ALA A 24 2.59 6.12 -0.02
CA ALA A 24 1.91 5.01 -0.66
C ALA A 24 0.78 4.46 0.22
N TYR A 25 1.04 4.31 1.53
CA TYR A 25 0.02 3.87 2.49
C TYR A 25 -1.19 4.80 2.49
N GLU A 26 -0.96 6.12 2.59
CA GLU A 26 -2.03 7.12 2.56
C GLU A 26 -2.87 7.02 1.29
N ARG A 27 -2.24 6.85 0.13
CA ARG A 27 -2.95 6.72 -1.16
C ARG A 27 -3.78 5.46 -1.24
N GLU A 28 -3.23 4.30 -0.89
CA GLU A 28 -3.99 3.05 -0.91
C GLU A 28 -5.15 3.06 0.08
N LEU A 29 -4.92 3.64 1.27
CA LEU A 29 -5.99 3.80 2.26
C LEU A 29 -7.07 4.75 1.74
N SER A 30 -6.68 5.83 1.07
CA SER A 30 -7.61 6.77 0.43
C SER A 30 -8.46 6.09 -0.65
N LEU A 31 -7.87 5.23 -1.49
CA LEU A 31 -8.61 4.44 -2.48
C LEU A 31 -9.62 3.49 -1.80
N CYS A 32 -9.22 2.83 -0.72
CA CYS A 32 -10.12 1.97 0.04
C CYS A 32 -11.29 2.75 0.66
N LEU A 33 -11.02 3.96 1.17
CA LEU A 33 -12.04 4.86 1.72
C LEU A 33 -12.98 5.40 0.64
N GLN A 34 -12.47 5.73 -0.55
CA GLN A 34 -13.30 6.13 -1.69
C GLN A 34 -14.26 5.03 -2.12
N GLN A 35 -13.81 3.76 -2.11
CA GLN A 35 -14.70 2.63 -2.37
C GLN A 35 -15.80 2.54 -1.31
N LEU A 36 -15.45 2.69 -0.03
CA LEU A 36 -16.43 2.66 1.06
C LEU A 36 -17.43 3.81 0.95
N ASP A 37 -17.00 5.01 0.56
CA ASP A 37 -17.89 6.14 0.30
C ASP A 37 -18.87 5.85 -0.87
N GLY A 38 -18.39 5.16 -1.91
CA GLY A 38 -19.23 4.61 -2.97
C GLY A 38 -20.33 3.69 -2.42
N ASP A 39 -19.99 2.78 -1.52
CA ASP A 39 -20.96 1.87 -0.88
C ASP A 39 -22.00 2.65 -0.06
N PHE A 40 -21.58 3.70 0.67
CA PHE A 40 -22.51 4.61 1.34
C PHE A 40 -23.45 5.34 0.36
N SER A 41 -22.95 5.72 -0.81
CA SER A 41 -23.76 6.35 -1.86
C SER A 41 -24.82 5.38 -2.40
N GLU A 42 -24.46 4.13 -2.67
CA GLU A 42 -25.40 3.10 -3.13
C GLU A 42 -26.49 2.82 -2.08
N TRP A 43 -26.12 2.78 -0.80
CA TRP A 43 -27.10 2.65 0.29
C TRP A 43 -28.09 3.82 0.34
N ARG A 44 -27.61 5.06 0.26
CA ARG A 44 -28.48 6.26 0.25
C ARG A 44 -29.45 6.27 -0.93
N ARG A 45 -29.04 5.69 -2.06
CA ARG A 45 -29.87 5.56 -3.27
C ARG A 45 -30.80 4.33 -3.23
N GLY A 46 -30.69 3.48 -2.20
CA GLY A 46 -31.51 2.28 -2.02
C GLY A 46 -31.07 1.08 -2.86
N PHE A 47 -29.86 1.08 -3.43
CA PHE A 47 -29.33 -0.05 -4.20
C PHE A 47 -28.81 -1.18 -3.32
N ILE A 48 -28.35 -0.86 -2.12
CA ILE A 48 -27.98 -1.83 -1.09
C ILE A 48 -28.72 -1.53 0.22
N THR A 49 -28.98 -2.58 0.98
CA THR A 49 -29.60 -2.53 2.29
C THR A 49 -28.62 -2.05 3.36
N THR A 50 -29.15 -1.68 4.53
CA THR A 50 -28.31 -1.35 5.69
C THR A 50 -27.44 -2.53 6.14
N PHE A 51 -27.92 -3.76 5.99
CA PHE A 51 -27.13 -4.95 6.35
C PHE A 51 -25.94 -5.16 5.41
N GLU A 52 -26.14 -4.96 4.10
CA GLU A 52 -25.06 -5.02 3.11
C GLU A 52 -24.03 -3.90 3.34
N LEU A 53 -24.47 -2.68 3.65
CA LEU A 53 -23.55 -1.59 4.00
C LEU A 53 -22.70 -1.92 5.24
N VAL A 54 -23.31 -2.50 6.29
CA VAL A 54 -22.58 -2.95 7.48
C VAL A 54 -21.53 -4.01 7.13
N GLU A 55 -21.85 -4.94 6.23
CA GLU A 55 -20.88 -5.92 5.74
C GLU A 55 -19.73 -5.26 4.97
N CYS A 56 -20.00 -4.26 4.11
CA CYS A 56 -18.96 -3.48 3.43
C CYS A 56 -18.02 -2.79 4.43
N ILE A 57 -18.57 -2.17 5.49
CA ILE A 57 -17.79 -1.53 6.55
C ILE A 57 -16.90 -2.55 7.29
N HIS A 58 -17.45 -3.72 7.66
CA HIS A 58 -16.65 -4.78 8.29
C HIS A 58 -15.54 -5.29 7.36
N ASN A 59 -15.84 -5.47 6.07
CA ASN A 59 -14.85 -5.92 5.10
C ASN A 59 -13.72 -4.89 4.89
N PHE A 60 -14.06 -3.59 4.89
CA PHE A 60 -13.07 -2.51 4.89
C PHE A 60 -12.17 -2.55 6.14
N HIS A 61 -12.78 -2.64 7.32
CA HIS A 61 -12.05 -2.61 8.59
C HIS A 61 -11.19 -3.87 8.81
N ASP A 62 -11.78 -5.05 8.67
CA ASP A 62 -11.14 -6.30 9.10
C ASP A 62 -10.17 -6.88 8.08
N LYS A 63 -10.36 -6.54 6.80
CA LYS A 63 -9.54 -7.04 5.70
C LYS A 63 -8.69 -5.93 5.10
N ARG A 64 -9.29 -5.02 4.33
CA ARG A 64 -8.54 -4.08 3.48
C ARG A 64 -7.62 -3.15 4.29
N SER A 65 -8.18 -2.39 5.23
CA SER A 65 -7.38 -1.46 6.04
C SER A 65 -6.35 -2.18 6.92
N ARG A 66 -6.71 -3.37 7.42
CA ARG A 66 -5.82 -4.21 8.21
C ARG A 66 -4.66 -4.79 7.41
N GLU A 67 -4.88 -5.19 6.16
CA GLU A 67 -3.84 -5.66 5.25
C GLU A 67 -2.87 -4.54 4.91
N LEU A 68 -3.38 -3.34 4.60
CA LEU A 68 -2.54 -2.16 4.39
C LEU A 68 -1.72 -1.82 5.64
N TYR A 69 -2.33 -1.87 6.83
CA TYR A 69 -1.59 -1.65 8.09
C TYR A 69 -0.45 -2.67 8.25
N LYS A 70 -0.72 -3.96 8.01
CA LYS A 70 0.33 -4.99 8.08
C LYS A 70 1.45 -4.73 7.07
N GLN A 71 1.12 -4.34 5.84
CA GLN A 71 2.09 -4.06 4.80
C GLN A 71 2.98 -2.86 5.14
N TYR A 72 2.38 -1.75 5.59
CA TYR A 72 3.08 -0.47 5.72
C TYR A 72 3.59 -0.14 7.11
N GLN A 73 3.04 -0.74 8.18
CA GLN A 73 3.45 -0.46 9.56
C GLN A 73 4.17 -1.64 10.22
N LEU A 74 3.83 -2.87 9.85
CA LEU A 74 4.48 -4.07 10.40
C LEU A 74 5.45 -4.74 9.42
N GLY A 75 5.37 -4.39 8.14
CA GLY A 75 6.21 -4.92 7.07
C GLY A 75 7.49 -4.11 6.85
N GLU A 76 8.29 -4.59 5.91
CA GLU A 76 9.52 -3.91 5.49
C GLU A 76 9.18 -2.79 4.50
N PHE A 77 9.58 -1.56 4.83
CA PHE A 77 9.25 -0.37 4.03
C PHE A 77 9.80 -0.45 2.59
N ASP A 78 10.93 -1.12 2.38
CA ASP A 78 11.54 -1.28 1.06
C ASP A 78 10.69 -2.19 0.15
N ALA A 79 10.14 -3.28 0.70
CA ALA A 79 9.18 -4.14 0.04
C ALA A 79 7.85 -3.42 -0.22
N ALA A 80 7.38 -2.62 0.75
CA ALA A 80 6.15 -1.84 0.60
C ALA A 80 6.26 -0.82 -0.55
N VAL A 81 7.37 -0.08 -0.65
CA VAL A 81 7.62 0.85 -1.76
C VAL A 81 7.73 0.13 -3.10
N ALA A 82 8.40 -1.03 -3.15
CA ALA A 82 8.50 -1.81 -4.37
C ALA A 82 7.13 -2.31 -4.87
N ASN A 83 6.27 -2.79 -3.97
CA ASN A 83 4.90 -3.18 -4.31
C ASN A 83 4.07 -1.98 -4.78
N ALA A 84 4.21 -0.83 -4.12
CA ALA A 84 3.50 0.39 -4.50
C ALA A 84 3.87 0.89 -5.91
N LEU A 85 5.14 0.77 -6.30
CA LEU A 85 5.61 1.05 -7.66
C LEU A 85 5.03 0.05 -8.67
N ALA A 86 5.10 -1.26 -8.37
CA ALA A 86 4.55 -2.30 -9.24
C ALA A 86 3.03 -2.15 -9.44
N ALA A 87 2.31 -1.70 -8.41
CA ALA A 87 0.88 -1.42 -8.45
C ALA A 87 0.51 -0.02 -8.99
N SER A 88 1.50 0.78 -9.43
CA SER A 88 1.32 2.16 -9.89
C SER A 88 0.65 3.11 -8.87
N ILE A 89 0.70 2.77 -7.58
CA ILE A 89 0.31 3.63 -6.46
C ILE A 89 1.34 4.76 -6.30
N LEU A 90 2.61 4.42 -6.49
CA LEU A 90 3.68 5.37 -6.72
C LEU A 90 4.02 5.38 -8.21
N SER A 91 4.21 6.57 -8.78
CA SER A 91 4.68 6.74 -10.16
C SER A 91 6.20 6.60 -10.23
N GLU A 92 6.70 6.23 -11.41
CA GLU A 92 8.14 6.11 -11.65
C GLU A 92 8.86 7.45 -11.53
N GLU A 93 8.19 8.56 -11.86
CA GLU A 93 8.75 9.91 -11.89
C GLU A 93 8.89 10.52 -10.50
N GLU A 94 8.03 10.14 -9.55
CA GLU A 94 8.06 10.70 -8.19
C GLU A 94 9.08 10.01 -7.27
N VAL A 95 9.62 8.87 -7.69
CA VAL A 95 10.64 8.12 -6.94
C VAL A 95 12.02 8.38 -7.52
N GLU A 96 12.95 8.83 -6.68
CA GLU A 96 14.31 9.17 -7.10
C GLU A 96 15.03 7.95 -7.67
N ILE A 97 15.81 8.16 -8.74
CA ILE A 97 16.54 7.09 -9.45
C ILE A 97 17.42 6.24 -8.53
N GLU A 98 17.96 6.84 -7.48
CA GLU A 98 18.79 6.16 -6.49
C GLU A 98 17.99 5.18 -5.63
N VAL A 99 16.76 5.55 -5.24
CA VAL A 99 15.84 4.67 -4.51
C VAL A 99 15.41 3.53 -5.41
N LYS A 100 15.02 3.82 -6.66
CA LYS A 100 14.65 2.79 -7.64
C LYS A 100 15.79 1.81 -7.90
N SER A 101 17.01 2.33 -8.01
CA SER A 101 18.21 1.50 -8.16
C SER A 101 18.46 0.62 -6.93
N ALA A 102 18.30 1.17 -5.72
CA ALA A 102 18.43 0.43 -4.46
C ALA A 102 17.35 -0.64 -4.26
N LEU A 103 16.18 -0.47 -4.89
CA LEU A 103 15.03 -1.37 -4.80
C LEU A 103 14.83 -2.25 -6.04
N LYS A 104 15.70 -2.17 -7.06
CA LYS A 104 15.50 -2.79 -8.38
C LYS A 104 15.06 -4.26 -8.33
N ASN A 105 15.71 -5.07 -7.49
CA ASN A 105 15.39 -6.49 -7.38
C ASN A 105 14.01 -6.71 -6.75
N LEU A 106 13.64 -5.90 -5.74
CA LEU A 106 12.32 -5.98 -5.12
C LEU A 106 11.23 -5.52 -6.09
N ILE A 107 11.48 -4.46 -6.86
CA ILE A 107 10.55 -3.97 -7.87
C ILE A 107 10.31 -5.06 -8.93
N GLY A 108 11.36 -5.69 -9.45
CA GLY A 108 11.21 -6.81 -10.39
C GLY A 108 10.38 -7.96 -9.82
N MET A 109 10.69 -8.40 -8.60
CA MET A 109 9.93 -9.44 -7.91
C MET A 109 8.46 -9.07 -7.64
N ALA A 110 8.17 -7.79 -7.40
CA ALA A 110 6.82 -7.31 -7.16
C ALA A 110 6.02 -7.27 -8.47
N THR A 111 6.61 -6.77 -9.56
CA THR A 111 5.97 -6.71 -10.88
C THR A 111 5.62 -8.10 -11.43
N ASP A 112 6.49 -9.10 -11.20
CA ASP A 112 6.24 -10.49 -11.63
C ASP A 112 5.05 -11.15 -10.90
N ARG A 113 4.63 -10.63 -9.74
CA ARG A 113 3.45 -11.13 -9.00
C ARG A 113 2.14 -10.49 -9.44
N THR A 114 2.21 -9.37 -10.15
CA THR A 114 1.05 -8.59 -10.59
C THR A 114 0.63 -8.94 -12.02
N GLN A 115 1.42 -9.75 -12.74
CA GLN A 115 1.12 -10.31 -14.08
C GLN A 115 0.57 -11.74 -13.95
#